data_AF-A0A1F7X7G8-F1
#
_entry.id   AF-A0A1F7X7G8-F1
#
_cell.length_a   1.000
_cell.length_b   1.000
_cell.length_c   1.000
_cell.angle_alpha   90.00
_cell.angle_beta   90.00
_cell.angle_gamma   90.00
#
_symmetry.space_group_name_H-M   'P 1'
#
loop_
_entity.id
_entity.type
_entity.pdbx_description
1 polymer ?
#
loop_
_entity_poly.entity_id
_entity_poly.type
_entity_poly.pdbx_seq_one_letter_code
_entity_poly.pdbx_strand_id
1 'polypeptide(L)'
;MANIKSVYLPFQVTGLLGVYMRIRQDSSGYYLDHADGDFRAVPVSPDIPLTEVSNLPSVYFRDESRTAWTTGEYNILGYDSGNNLICGATMFILNDTEVSQATLLEYMEFIHKVEGGNWELVNNRWIYYDTDGTTVLRQFDVKDASGNPSMTSIYKREKI
;
A
#
# COMPACT_ATOMS: atom_id res chain seq x y z
N MET A 1 -7.02 11.61 8.33
CA MET A 1 -8.03 10.60 7.93
C MET A 1 -7.24 9.43 7.39
N ALA A 2 -7.48 8.21 7.86
CA ALA A 2 -6.73 7.05 7.35
C ALA A 2 -7.22 6.67 5.96
N ASN A 3 -6.33 6.10 5.14
CA ASN A 3 -6.67 5.62 3.81
C ASN A 3 -7.63 4.43 3.91
N ILE A 4 -8.44 4.22 2.87
CA ILE A 4 -9.34 3.08 2.76
C ILE A 4 -8.53 1.87 2.30
N LYS A 5 -8.73 0.74 2.98
CA LYS A 5 -8.22 -0.59 2.61
C LYS A 5 -9.43 -1.40 2.18
N SER A 6 -9.44 -1.90 0.96
CA SER A 6 -10.59 -2.59 0.39
C SER A 6 -10.33 -4.09 0.34
N VAL A 7 -11.10 -4.84 1.11
CA VAL A 7 -10.90 -6.28 1.27
C VAL A 7 -11.95 -7.03 0.45
N TYR A 8 -11.49 -7.83 -0.51
CA TYR A 8 -12.33 -8.73 -1.30
C TYR A 8 -11.95 -10.19 -1.03
N LEU A 9 -12.96 -10.99 -0.71
CA LEU A 9 -12.81 -12.39 -0.33
C LEU A 9 -13.74 -13.25 -1.18
N PRO A 10 -13.29 -13.73 -2.35
CA PRO A 10 -14.06 -14.65 -3.18
C PRO A 10 -14.17 -16.02 -2.52
N PHE A 11 -15.35 -16.63 -2.62
CA PHE A 11 -15.64 -18.00 -2.20
C PHE A 11 -16.53 -18.68 -3.23
N GLN A 12 -16.71 -20.00 -3.18
CA GLN A 12 -17.50 -20.74 -4.19
C GLN A 12 -19.02 -20.76 -3.92
N VAL A 13 -19.47 -20.29 -2.75
CA VAL A 13 -20.88 -20.33 -2.33
C VAL A 13 -21.43 -18.92 -2.18
N THR A 14 -22.59 -18.69 -2.81
CA THR A 14 -23.34 -17.43 -2.75
C THR A 14 -24.31 -17.43 -1.56
N GLY A 15 -24.71 -16.23 -1.12
CA GLY A 15 -25.81 -16.07 -0.16
C GLY A 15 -25.54 -16.60 1.25
N LEU A 16 -24.28 -16.75 1.65
CA LEU A 16 -23.96 -17.09 3.03
C LEU A 16 -24.28 -15.92 3.94
N LEU A 17 -24.92 -16.24 5.07
CA LEU A 17 -25.26 -15.26 6.10
C LEU A 17 -24.30 -15.39 7.28
N GLY A 18 -24.05 -14.27 7.95
CA GLY A 18 -23.18 -14.22 9.13
C GLY A 18 -21.69 -14.48 8.81
N VAL A 19 -21.26 -14.18 7.59
CA VAL A 19 -19.86 -14.26 7.18
C VAL A 19 -19.08 -13.10 7.81
N TYR A 20 -17.90 -13.39 8.31
CA TYR A 20 -17.01 -12.40 8.92
C TYR A 20 -15.55 -12.66 8.56
N MET A 21 -14.69 -11.68 8.78
CA MET A 21 -13.25 -11.84 8.67
C MET A 21 -12.55 -11.55 9.99
N ARG A 22 -11.34 -12.08 10.12
CA ARG A 22 -10.33 -11.67 11.09
C ARG A 22 -9.10 -11.18 10.32
N ILE A 23 -8.54 -10.06 10.74
CA ILE A 23 -7.33 -9.48 10.14
C ILE A 23 -6.21 -9.55 11.18
N ARG A 24 -5.10 -10.21 10.82
CA ARG A 24 -3.89 -10.32 11.64
C ARG A 24 -2.76 -9.51 11.02
N GLN A 25 -2.18 -8.61 11.79
CA GLN A 25 -0.93 -7.95 11.44
C GLN A 25 0.24 -8.93 11.63
N ASP A 26 1.03 -9.19 10.59
CA ASP A 26 2.03 -10.26 10.65
C ASP A 26 3.17 -9.96 11.63
N SER A 27 3.65 -8.71 11.61
CA SER A 27 4.81 -8.27 12.40
C SER A 27 4.61 -8.35 13.92
N SER A 28 3.39 -8.08 14.40
CA SER A 28 3.04 -8.10 15.82
C SER A 28 2.28 -9.36 16.23
N GLY A 29 1.66 -10.04 15.25
CA GLY A 29 0.68 -11.10 15.49
C GLY A 29 -0.65 -10.61 16.06
N TYR A 30 -0.87 -9.29 16.11
CA TYR A 30 -2.07 -8.70 16.69
C TYR A 30 -3.24 -8.77 15.70
N TYR A 31 -4.46 -8.80 16.24
CA TYR A 31 -5.68 -8.82 15.45
C TYR A 31 -6.37 -7.45 15.48
N LEU A 32 -6.98 -7.09 14.34
CA LEU A 32 -7.79 -5.89 14.23
C LEU A 32 -9.04 -6.03 15.11
N ASP A 33 -9.28 -5.02 15.94
CA ASP A 33 -10.48 -4.93 16.76
C ASP A 33 -11.60 -4.22 15.99
N HIS A 34 -12.73 -4.90 15.81
CA HIS A 34 -13.89 -4.33 15.15
C HIS A 34 -14.55 -3.20 15.97
N ALA A 35 -14.20 -3.00 17.25
CA ALA A 35 -14.74 -1.87 18.00
C ALA A 35 -14.25 -0.52 17.47
N ASP A 36 -12.97 -0.41 17.13
CA ASP A 36 -12.31 0.87 16.85
C ASP A 36 -11.29 0.82 15.71
N GLY A 37 -10.89 -0.36 15.24
CA GLY A 37 -9.90 -0.53 14.18
C GLY A 37 -8.46 -0.56 14.68
N ASP A 38 -8.19 -0.69 15.98
CA ASP A 38 -6.82 -0.89 16.46
C ASP A 38 -6.38 -2.35 16.39
N PHE A 39 -5.09 -2.59 16.21
CA PHE A 39 -4.49 -3.91 16.32
C PHE A 39 -4.09 -4.22 17.76
N ARG A 40 -4.57 -5.34 18.31
CA ARG A 40 -4.30 -5.76 19.70
C ARG A 40 -3.97 -7.25 19.81
N ALA A 41 -3.19 -7.61 20.83
CA ALA A 41 -2.90 -9.02 21.14
C ALA A 41 -4.17 -9.80 21.50
N VAL A 42 -5.11 -9.14 22.19
CA VAL A 42 -6.42 -9.70 22.56
C VAL A 42 -7.49 -8.66 22.17
N PRO A 43 -8.06 -8.73 20.95
CA PRO A 43 -9.12 -7.82 20.52
C PRO A 43 -10.43 -8.10 21.27
N VAL A 44 -11.21 -7.06 21.54
CA VAL A 44 -12.53 -7.17 22.18
C VAL A 44 -13.55 -7.73 21.19
N SER A 45 -13.48 -7.31 19.92
CA SER A 45 -14.36 -7.77 18.86
C SER A 45 -13.54 -8.18 17.61
N PRO A 46 -12.91 -9.37 17.59
CA PRO A 46 -12.07 -9.80 16.46
C PRO A 46 -12.85 -10.03 15.15
N ASP A 47 -14.14 -10.33 15.26
CA ASP A 47 -14.97 -10.76 14.13
C ASP A 47 -15.57 -9.53 13.43
N ILE A 48 -15.13 -9.29 12.20
CA ILE A 48 -15.53 -8.14 11.39
C ILE A 48 -16.55 -8.61 10.35
N PRO A 49 -17.81 -8.15 10.41
CA PRO A 49 -18.84 -8.59 9.47
C PRO A 49 -18.48 -8.25 8.02
N LEU A 50 -18.70 -9.21 7.13
CA LEU A 50 -18.57 -9.06 5.70
C LEU A 50 -19.95 -8.95 5.03
N THR A 51 -20.01 -8.30 3.88
CA THR A 51 -21.22 -8.21 3.06
C THR A 51 -20.96 -8.81 1.69
N GLU A 52 -21.88 -9.64 1.18
CA GLU A 52 -21.79 -10.15 -0.19
C GLU A 52 -22.00 -9.01 -1.21
N VAL A 53 -21.16 -8.98 -2.23
CA VAL A 53 -21.19 -7.99 -3.29
C VAL A 53 -22.30 -8.34 -4.28
N SER A 54 -23.30 -7.47 -4.42
CA SER A 54 -24.53 -7.75 -5.19
C SER A 54 -24.30 -8.03 -6.68
N ASN A 55 -23.31 -7.40 -7.29
CA ASN A 55 -22.94 -7.60 -8.70
C ASN A 55 -21.81 -8.62 -8.91
N LEU A 56 -21.25 -9.16 -7.84
CA LEU A 56 -20.24 -10.23 -7.85
C LEU A 56 -20.65 -11.30 -6.83
N PRO A 57 -21.69 -12.11 -7.12
CA PRO A 57 -22.12 -13.16 -6.21
C PRO A 57 -20.94 -14.02 -5.79
N SER A 58 -20.95 -14.48 -4.53
CA SER A 58 -19.88 -15.24 -3.88
C SER A 58 -18.58 -14.47 -3.58
N VAL A 59 -18.56 -13.15 -3.82
CA VAL A 59 -17.50 -12.26 -3.33
C VAL A 59 -18.00 -11.52 -2.09
N TYR A 60 -17.27 -11.64 -0.99
CA TYR A 60 -17.57 -10.94 0.26
C TYR A 60 -16.60 -9.77 0.44
N PHE A 61 -17.11 -8.64 0.92
CA PHE A 61 -16.41 -7.37 0.89
C PHE A 61 -16.51 -6.59 2.20
N ARG A 62 -15.44 -5.84 2.49
CA ARG A 62 -15.41 -4.81 3.53
C ARG A 62 -14.34 -3.75 3.24
N ASP A 63 -14.70 -2.49 3.47
CA ASP A 63 -13.75 -1.39 3.61
C ASP A 63 -13.36 -1.16 5.08
N GLU A 64 -12.10 -0.79 5.29
CA GLU A 64 -11.58 -0.35 6.58
C GLU A 64 -10.77 0.95 6.43
N SER A 65 -11.02 1.92 7.31
CA SER A 65 -10.39 3.26 7.27
C SER A 65 -10.45 4.00 8.62
N ARG A 66 -10.75 3.30 9.72
CA ARG A 66 -10.89 3.92 11.05
C ARG A 66 -9.54 4.36 11.61
N THR A 67 -8.51 3.56 11.40
CA THR A 67 -7.15 3.82 11.89
C THR A 67 -6.13 3.68 10.75
N ALA A 68 -5.01 4.37 10.92
CA ALA A 68 -3.89 4.23 10.01
C ALA A 68 -3.17 2.91 10.29
N TRP A 69 -2.92 2.11 9.25
CA TRP A 69 -2.20 0.85 9.36
C TRP A 69 -0.71 1.10 9.11
N THR A 70 0.13 0.50 9.93
CA THR A 70 1.58 0.61 9.75
C THR A 70 2.03 -0.19 8.53
N THR A 71 3.14 0.21 7.92
CA THR A 71 3.77 -0.55 6.82
C THR A 71 4.02 -2.00 7.23
N GLY A 72 3.64 -2.95 6.37
CA GLY A 72 3.83 -4.38 6.62
C GLY A 72 2.81 -5.27 5.93
N GLU A 73 2.87 -6.56 6.25
CA GLU A 73 1.97 -7.59 5.75
C GLU A 73 0.83 -7.86 6.74
N TYR A 74 -0.36 -8.10 6.19
CA TYR A 74 -1.58 -8.41 6.92
C TYR A 74 -2.24 -9.65 6.31
N ASN A 75 -2.59 -10.60 7.17
CA ASN A 75 -3.29 -11.81 6.80
C ASN A 75 -4.78 -11.64 7.10
N ILE A 76 -5.62 -11.92 6.12
CA ILE A 76 -7.07 -11.75 6.18
C ILE A 76 -7.70 -13.11 6.00
N LEU A 77 -8.52 -13.53 6.96
CA LEU A 77 -9.13 -14.86 7.00
C LEU A 77 -10.64 -14.70 7.09
N GLY A 78 -11.37 -15.25 6.11
CA GLY A 78 -12.82 -15.23 6.06
C GLY A 78 -13.43 -16.51 6.62
N TYR A 79 -14.48 -16.37 7.44
CA TYR A 79 -15.16 -17.45 8.12
C TYR A 79 -16.67 -17.41 7.90
N ASP A 80 -17.30 -18.58 7.93
CA ASP A 80 -18.76 -18.70 8.01
C ASP A 80 -19.27 -18.57 9.47
N SER A 81 -20.60 -18.60 9.64
CA SER A 81 -21.24 -18.55 10.96
C SER A 81 -20.96 -19.78 11.85
N GLY A 82 -20.43 -20.86 11.29
CA GLY A 82 -19.94 -22.05 12.00
C GLY A 82 -18.47 -21.95 12.42
N ASN A 83 -17.81 -20.82 12.19
CA ASN A 83 -16.36 -20.61 12.43
C ASN A 83 -15.48 -21.55 11.57
N ASN A 84 -15.97 -21.98 10.41
CA ASN A 84 -15.15 -22.67 9.41
C ASN A 84 -14.44 -21.64 8.53
N LEU A 85 -13.15 -21.84 8.28
CA LEU A 85 -12.40 -21.02 7.32
C LEU A 85 -12.92 -21.31 5.90
N ILE A 86 -13.36 -20.26 5.20
CA ILE A 86 -13.91 -20.39 3.84
C ILE A 86 -13.02 -19.76 2.76
N CYS A 87 -12.24 -18.74 3.12
CA CYS A 87 -11.35 -18.03 2.19
C CYS A 87 -10.28 -17.25 2.96
N GLY A 88 -9.29 -16.73 2.24
CA GLY A 88 -8.26 -15.87 2.81
C GLY A 88 -7.56 -15.02 1.75
N ALA A 89 -6.89 -13.97 2.22
CA ALA A 89 -6.11 -13.06 1.40
C ALA A 89 -4.92 -12.53 2.21
N THR A 90 -3.91 -12.06 1.49
CA THR A 90 -2.78 -11.33 2.05
C THR A 90 -2.79 -9.92 1.50
N MET A 91 -2.57 -8.93 2.36
CA MET A 91 -2.53 -7.52 2.01
C MET A 91 -1.21 -6.91 2.46
N PHE A 92 -0.58 -6.14 1.58
CA PHE A 92 0.60 -5.35 1.91
C PHE A 92 0.20 -3.90 2.06
N ILE A 93 0.64 -3.27 3.15
CA ILE A 93 0.46 -1.84 3.39
C ILE A 93 1.81 -1.14 3.30
N LEU A 94 1.84 0.00 2.60
CA LEU A 94 2.96 0.92 2.57
C LEU A 94 2.46 2.32 2.96
N ASN A 95 2.88 2.83 4.11
CA ASN A 95 2.51 4.15 4.63
C ASN A 95 0.98 4.36 4.62
N ASP A 96 0.25 3.45 5.26
CA ASP A 96 -1.22 3.43 5.33
C ASP A 96 -1.96 3.11 4.02
N THR A 97 -1.26 2.94 2.90
CA THR A 97 -1.87 2.65 1.59
C THR A 97 -1.75 1.17 1.25
N GLU A 98 -2.84 0.58 0.76
CA GLU A 98 -2.84 -0.77 0.19
C GLU A 98 -1.94 -0.83 -1.07
N VAL A 99 -1.04 -1.80 -1.11
CA VAL A 99 -0.18 -2.06 -2.26
C VAL A 99 -0.88 -3.04 -3.19
N SER A 100 -1.49 -2.50 -4.24
CA SER A 100 -2.03 -3.30 -5.34
C SER A 100 -0.93 -3.66 -6.35
N GLN A 101 -1.21 -4.61 -7.25
CA GLN A 101 -0.34 -4.87 -8.40
C GLN A 101 -0.14 -3.62 -9.26
N ALA A 102 -1.17 -2.81 -9.45
CA ALA A 102 -1.07 -1.55 -10.19
C ALA A 102 -0.10 -0.58 -9.48
N THR A 103 -0.24 -0.41 -8.17
CA THR A 103 0.66 0.41 -7.35
C THR A 103 2.12 -0.07 -7.44
N LEU A 104 2.34 -1.39 -7.41
CA LEU A 104 3.67 -1.96 -7.55
C LEU A 104 4.27 -1.67 -8.93
N LEU A 105 3.47 -1.82 -10.00
CA LEU A 105 3.90 -1.52 -11.36
C LEU A 105 4.24 -0.04 -11.54
N GLU A 106 3.46 0.88 -10.95
CA GLU A 106 3.75 2.31 -10.97
C GLU A 106 5.09 2.63 -10.27
N TYR A 107 5.36 2.02 -9.11
CA TYR A 107 6.65 2.19 -8.43
C TYR A 107 7.82 1.61 -9.22
N MET A 108 7.66 0.42 -9.80
CA MET A 108 8.68 -0.21 -10.63
C MET A 108 8.96 0.62 -11.88
N GLU A 109 7.92 1.14 -12.53
CA GLU A 109 8.05 2.02 -13.71
C GLU A 109 8.79 3.30 -13.34
N PHE A 110 8.46 3.93 -12.21
CA PHE A 110 9.18 5.11 -11.73
C PHE A 110 10.66 4.82 -11.50
N ILE A 111 11.00 3.71 -10.83
CA ILE A 111 12.40 3.29 -10.62
C ILE A 111 13.09 3.08 -11.96
N HIS A 112 12.47 2.36 -12.89
CA HIS A 112 13.03 2.10 -14.21
C HIS A 112 13.30 3.39 -15.00
N LYS A 113 12.41 4.39 -14.91
CA LYS A 113 12.61 5.70 -15.54
C LYS A 113 13.80 6.45 -14.95
N VAL A 114 13.94 6.45 -13.62
CA VAL A 114 15.05 7.13 -12.93
C VAL A 114 16.40 6.44 -13.17
N GLU A 115 16.44 5.11 -13.09
CA GLU A 115 17.66 4.31 -13.25
C GLU A 115 18.05 4.11 -14.73
N GLY A 116 17.10 4.26 -15.66
CA GLY A 116 17.31 4.12 -17.10
C GLY A 116 18.25 5.16 -17.72
N GLY A 117 18.74 6.12 -16.93
CA GLY A 117 19.84 7.00 -17.32
C GLY A 117 19.42 8.21 -18.15
N ASN A 118 18.12 8.51 -18.23
CA ASN A 118 17.65 9.72 -18.89
C ASN A 118 17.71 10.92 -17.94
N TRP A 119 18.91 11.43 -17.74
CA TRP A 119 19.15 12.59 -16.90
C TRP A 119 20.08 13.56 -17.59
N GLU A 120 19.93 14.83 -17.25
CA GLU A 120 20.85 15.87 -17.69
C GLU A 120 21.29 16.74 -16.51
N LEU A 121 22.49 17.29 -16.67
CA LEU A 121 22.99 18.33 -15.79
C LEU A 121 22.91 19.65 -16.56
N VAL A 122 22.10 20.58 -16.07
CA VAL A 122 21.93 21.91 -16.70
C VAL A 122 21.64 22.96 -15.63
N ASN A 123 22.22 24.15 -15.75
CA ASN A 123 21.94 25.28 -14.85
C ASN A 123 22.08 24.97 -13.34
N ASN A 124 23.13 24.23 -12.95
CA ASN A 124 23.37 23.73 -11.59
C ASN A 124 22.25 22.84 -11.06
N ARG A 125 21.58 22.11 -11.94
CA ARG A 125 20.54 21.15 -11.59
C ARG A 125 20.77 19.80 -12.22
N TRP A 126 20.54 18.76 -11.44
CA TRP A 126 20.43 17.39 -11.94
C TRP A 126 18.96 17.07 -12.18
N ILE A 127 18.58 16.85 -13.43
CA ILE A 127 17.20 16.64 -13.84
C ILE A 127 17.06 15.21 -14.36
N TYR A 128 16.09 14.47 -13.82
CA TYR A 128 15.68 13.17 -14.35
C TYR A 128 14.43 13.34 -15.20
N TYR A 129 14.45 12.78 -16.40
CA TYR A 129 13.36 12.80 -17.36
C TYR A 129 12.64 11.45 -17.43
N ASP A 130 11.40 11.49 -17.91
CA ASP A 130 10.69 10.29 -18.36
C ASP A 130 11.35 9.74 -19.63
N THR A 131 10.91 8.58 -20.10
CA THR A 131 11.36 7.90 -21.31
C THR A 131 11.19 8.72 -22.59
N ASP A 132 10.38 9.79 -22.55
CA ASP A 132 10.23 10.74 -23.65
C ASP A 132 11.39 11.75 -23.77
N GLY A 133 12.29 11.84 -22.78
CA GLY A 133 13.41 12.79 -22.76
C GLY A 133 13.04 14.25 -22.53
N THR A 134 11.79 14.55 -22.16
CA THR A 134 11.33 15.94 -21.98
C THR A 134 10.50 16.15 -20.72
N THR A 135 9.73 15.15 -20.28
CA THR A 135 8.91 15.23 -19.07
C THR A 135 9.77 15.09 -17.83
N VAL A 136 9.78 16.08 -16.95
CA VAL A 136 10.60 16.05 -15.74
C VAL A 136 9.97 15.22 -14.63
N LEU A 137 10.70 14.23 -14.11
CA LEU A 137 10.27 13.38 -13.00
C LEU A 137 10.76 13.88 -11.63
N ARG A 138 12.03 14.30 -11.58
CA ARG A 138 12.72 14.77 -10.38
C ARG A 138 13.79 15.81 -10.73
N GLN A 139 13.97 16.78 -9.85
CA GLN A 139 15.02 17.79 -9.95
C GLN A 139 15.76 17.91 -8.62
N PHE A 140 17.05 18.18 -8.71
CA PHE A 140 17.90 18.45 -7.58
C PHE A 140 18.80 19.65 -7.86
N ASP A 141 19.00 20.51 -6.87
CA ASP A 141 20.10 21.46 -6.88
C ASP A 141 21.41 20.71 -6.61
N VAL A 142 22.45 21.00 -7.39
CA VAL A 142 23.77 20.38 -7.23
C VAL A 142 24.79 21.33 -6.65
N LYS A 143 25.60 20.84 -5.71
CA LYS A 143 26.62 21.62 -5.00
C LYS A 143 27.98 20.92 -5.04
N ASP A 144 29.05 21.71 -5.08
CA ASP A 144 30.42 21.25 -4.86
C ASP A 144 30.69 20.92 -3.38
N ALA A 145 31.92 20.49 -3.07
CA ALA A 145 32.33 20.15 -1.71
C ALA A 145 32.34 21.36 -0.75
N SER A 146 32.34 22.59 -1.28
CA SER A 146 32.27 23.83 -0.50
C SER A 146 30.82 24.31 -0.31
N GLY A 147 29.83 23.60 -0.88
CA GLY A 147 28.41 23.94 -0.80
C GLY A 147 27.94 24.95 -1.86
N ASN A 148 28.77 25.32 -2.82
CA ASN A 148 28.40 26.26 -3.88
C ASN A 148 27.71 25.54 -5.05
N PRO A 149 26.74 26.17 -5.74
CA PRO A 149 26.18 25.62 -6.97
C PRO A 149 27.28 25.31 -7.98
N SER A 150 27.29 24.08 -8.52
CA SER A 150 28.33 23.67 -9.45
C SER A 150 27.84 22.71 -10.52
N MET A 151 28.36 22.90 -11.73
CA MET A 151 28.19 22.02 -12.89
C MET A 151 29.31 20.97 -13.02
N THR A 152 30.35 21.05 -12.19
CA THR A 152 31.50 20.16 -12.18
C THR A 152 31.83 19.74 -10.76
N SER A 153 32.51 18.61 -10.58
CA SER A 153 32.92 18.14 -9.24
C SER A 153 31.75 18.10 -8.24
N ILE A 154 30.60 17.60 -8.69
CA ILE A 154 29.37 17.54 -7.90
C ILE A 154 29.62 16.65 -6.68
N TYR A 155 29.40 17.22 -5.50
CA TYR A 155 29.56 16.53 -4.23
C TYR A 155 28.21 16.18 -3.59
N LYS A 156 27.20 17.06 -3.73
CA LYS A 156 25.88 16.89 -3.10
C LYS A 156 24.75 17.25 -4.06
N ARG A 157 23.61 16.56 -3.90
CA ARG A 157 22.31 16.87 -4.49
C ARG A 157 21.30 17.19 -3.39
N GLU A 158 20.50 18.22 -3.59
CA GLU A 158 19.41 18.61 -2.68
C GLU A 158 18.09 18.63 -3.45
N LYS A 159 17.09 17.91 -2.93
CA LYS A 159 15.78 17.81 -3.60
C LYS A 159 15.08 19.17 -3.52
N ILE A 160 14.53 19.61 -4.66
CA ILE A 160 13.68 20.79 -4.78
C ILE A 160 12.25 20.42 -4.36
#